data_AF-X0WQN6-F1
#
_entry.id   AF-X0WQN6-F1
#
_cell.length_a   1.000
_cell.length_b   1.000
_cell.length_c   1.000
_cell.angle_alpha   90.00
_cell.angle_beta   90.00
_cell.angle_gamma   90.00
#
_symmetry.space_group_name_H-M   'P 1'
#
loop_
_entity.id
_entity.type
_entity.pdbx_description
1 polymer ?
#
loop_
_entity_poly.entity_id
_entity_poly.type
_entity_poly.pdbx_seq_one_letter_code
_entity_poly.pdbx_strand_id
1 'polypeptide(L)' 'EATNNGAERVLRYAVLWRKSSGGTDREVGSRFVERMLSVVATCRQQNRNVLELLTACCRARLDGSDAPSLLPAEAELVAA' A
#
# COMPACT_ATOMS: atom_id res chain seq x y z
N GLU A 1 5.60 26.63 7.31
CA GLU A 1 6.44 25.46 7.01
C GLU A 1 5.61 24.46 6.20
N ALA A 2 6.14 23.83 5.14
CA ALA A 2 5.30 23.09 4.20
C ALA A 2 4.79 21.77 4.81
N THR A 3 3.55 21.78 5.30
CA THR A 3 2.79 20.63 5.82
C THR A 3 2.53 19.53 4.78
N ASN A 4 2.99 19.69 3.53
CA ASN A 4 2.70 18.81 2.39
C ASN A 4 3.81 17.78 2.08
N ASN A 5 4.96 17.85 2.77
CA ASN A 5 6.12 17.00 2.46
C ASN A 5 5.79 15.50 2.51
N GLY A 6 4.86 15.08 3.37
CA GLY A 6 4.44 13.68 3.49
C GLY A 6 3.70 13.18 2.27
N ALA A 7 2.65 13.89 1.85
CA ALA A 7 1.83 13.51 0.70
C ALA A 7 2.64 13.57 -0.61
N GLU A 8 3.45 14.61 -0.80
CA GLU A 8 4.33 14.74 -1.97
C GLU A 8 5.37 13.60 -2.03
N ARG A 9 5.95 13.20 -0.90
CA ARG A 9 6.88 12.06 -0.83
C ARG A 9 6.21 10.75 -1.21
N VAL A 10 4.97 10.52 -0.79
CA VAL A 10 4.21 9.33 -1.18
C VAL A 10 3.94 9.33 -2.69
N LEU A 11 3.47 10.45 -3.24
CA LEU A 11 3.18 10.59 -4.68
C LEU A 11 4.42 10.44 -5.55
N ARG A 12 5.59 10.87 -5.07
CA ARG A 12 6.86 10.72 -5.79
C ARG A 12 7.15 9.27 -6.17
N TYR A 13 6.79 8.29 -5.35
CA TYR A 13 6.99 6.87 -5.68
C TYR A 13 6.13 6.44 -6.88
N ALA A 14 4.87 6.88 -6.93
CA ALA A 14 3.97 6.59 -8.04
C ALA A 14 4.48 7.20 -9.36
N VAL A 15 4.97 8.45 -9.30
CA VAL A 15 5.51 9.17 -10.47
C VAL A 15 6.78 8.50 -11.00
N LEU A 16 7.73 8.15 -10.11
CA LEU A 16 8.97 7.48 -10.50
C LEU A 16 8.69 6.11 -11.09
N TRP A 17 7.80 5.34 -10.47
CA TRP A 17 7.38 4.04 -11.00
C TRP A 17 6.84 4.20 -12.42
N ARG A 18 5.84 5.06 -12.64
CA ARG A 18 5.22 5.27 -13.97
C ARG A 18 6.25 5.69 -15.02
N LYS A 19 7.18 6.57 -14.66
CA LYS A 19 8.24 7.03 -15.56
C LYS A 19 9.17 5.87 -15.96
N SER A 20 9.54 5.00 -15.01
CA SER A 20 10.44 3.87 -15.26
C SER A 20 9.77 2.66 -15.92
N SER A 21 8.48 2.43 -15.66
CA SER A 21 7.73 1.25 -16.12
C SER A 21 6.91 1.48 -17.40
N GLY A 22 6.69 2.74 -17.79
CA GLY A 22 5.78 3.10 -18.88
C GLY A 22 4.29 3.17 -18.47
N GLY A 23 3.95 2.76 -17.24
CA GLY A 23 2.56 2.78 -16.75
C GLY A 23 1.77 1.54 -17.15
N THR A 24 0.47 1.72 -17.45
CA THR A 24 -0.48 0.65 -17.75
C THR A 24 -1.37 1.01 -18.94
N ASP A 25 -1.62 0.05 -19.83
CA ASP A 25 -2.44 0.26 -21.04
C ASP A 25 -3.93 -0.06 -20.84
N ARG A 26 -4.30 -0.59 -19.67
CA ARG A 26 -5.70 -1.00 -19.36
C ARG A 26 -6.11 -0.54 -17.97
N GLU A 27 -7.39 -0.23 -17.81
CA GLU A 27 -7.98 0.18 -16.53
C GLU A 27 -7.72 -0.85 -15.42
N VAL A 28 -7.83 -2.14 -15.72
CA VAL A 28 -7.55 -3.22 -14.74
C VAL A 28 -6.11 -3.14 -14.20
N GLY A 29 -5.15 -2.83 -15.08
CA GLY A 29 -3.75 -2.64 -14.68
C GLY A 29 -3.61 -1.39 -13.81
N SER A 30 -4.25 -0.28 -14.21
CA SER A 30 -4.22 0.97 -13.44
C SER A 30 -4.78 0.77 -12.02
N ARG A 31 -5.91 0.07 -11.88
CA ARG A 31 -6.51 -0.26 -10.57
C ARG A 31 -5.63 -1.16 -9.73
N PHE A 32 -4.93 -2.12 -10.34
CA PHE A 32 -3.97 -2.96 -9.62
C PHE A 32 -2.83 -2.13 -9.04
N VAL A 33 -2.21 -1.28 -9.87
CA VAL A 33 -1.10 -0.41 -9.46
C VAL A 33 -1.54 0.59 -8.38
N GLU A 34 -2.70 1.21 -8.54
CA GLU A 34 -3.32 2.10 -7.56
C GLU A 34 -3.44 1.44 -6.18
N ARG A 35 -3.98 0.22 -6.13
CA ARG A 35 -4.12 -0.55 -4.89
C ARG A 35 -2.77 -0.91 -4.28
N MET A 36 -1.81 -1.34 -5.10
CA MET A 36 -0.47 -1.70 -4.61
C MET A 36 0.28 -0.50 -4.04
N LEU A 37 0.22 0.66 -4.71
CA LEU A 37 0.83 1.89 -4.20
C LEU A 37 0.19 2.32 -2.89
N SER A 38 -1.14 2.18 -2.76
CA SER A 38 -1.86 2.46 -1.52
C SER A 38 -1.42 1.53 -0.38
N VAL A 39 -1.36 0.22 -0.62
CA VAL A 39 -0.88 -0.77 0.36
C VAL A 39 0.55 -0.44 0.81
N VAL A 40 1.46 -0.18 -0.13
CA VAL A 40 2.86 0.15 0.19
C VAL A 40 2.94 1.45 1.00
N ALA A 41 2.21 2.49 0.61
CA ALA A 41 2.21 3.76 1.32
C ALA A 41 1.71 3.59 2.77
N THR A 42 0.58 2.90 2.93
CA THR A 42 -0.03 2.65 4.24
C THR A 42 0.87 1.80 5.14
N CYS A 43 1.43 0.69 4.63
CA CYS A 43 2.36 -0.14 5.41
C CYS A 43 3.59 0.66 5.87
N ARG A 44 4.15 1.52 5.00
CA ARG A 44 5.31 2.35 5.37
C ARG A 44 4.97 3.40 6.42
N GLN A 45 3.79 4.00 6.35
CA GLN A 45 3.30 4.93 7.37
C GLN A 45 3.08 4.24 8.72
N GLN A 46 2.61 2.99 8.70
CA GLN A 46 2.41 2.17 9.89
C GLN A 46 3.68 1.43 10.37
N ASN A 47 4.84 1.64 9.72
CA ASN A 47 6.07 0.89 9.99
C ASN A 47 5.90 -0.66 9.91
N ARG A 48 5.04 -1.15 9.01
CA ARG A 48 4.74 -2.58 8.79
C ARG A 48 5.47 -3.11 7.55
N ASN A 49 5.89 -4.37 7.60
CA ASN A 49 6.51 -5.05 6.47
C ASN A 49 5.46 -5.38 5.39
N VAL A 50 5.60 -4.75 4.22
CA VAL A 50 4.65 -4.93 3.10
C VAL A 50 4.67 -6.34 2.53
N LEU A 51 5.84 -6.99 2.46
CA LEU A 51 5.95 -8.33 1.87
C LEU A 51 5.32 -9.39 2.77
N GLU A 52 5.47 -9.24 4.09
CA GLU A 52 4.80 -10.10 5.06
C GLU A 52 3.28 -9.98 4.96
N LEU A 53 2.75 -8.75 4.89
CA LEU A 53 1.31 -8.51 4.71
C LEU A 53 0.79 -9.19 3.43
N LEU A 54 1.43 -8.95 2.29
CA LEU A 54 1.01 -9.53 1.01
C LEU A 54 1.09 -11.05 1.01
N THR A 55 2.13 -11.60 1.64
CA THR A 55 2.29 -13.05 1.82
C THR A 55 1.14 -13.62 2.64
N ALA A 56 0.78 -12.98 3.74
CA ALA A 56 -0.35 -13.39 4.58
C ALA A 56 -1.70 -13.28 3.83
N CYS A 57 -1.93 -12.21 3.07
CA CYS A 57 -3.11 -12.11 2.20
C CYS A 57 -3.19 -13.23 1.16
N CYS A 58 -2.06 -13.57 0.51
CA CYS A 58 -2.00 -14.65 -0.45
C CYS A 58 -2.28 -16.01 0.18
N ARG A 59 -1.72 -16.29 1.36
CA ARG A 59 -2.00 -17.50 2.13
C ARG A 59 -3.48 -17.59 2.52
N ALA A 60 -4.03 -16.53 3.11
CA ALA A 60 -5.44 -16.49 3.50
C ALA A 60 -6.38 -16.80 2.33
N ARG A 61 -6.10 -16.25 1.14
CA ARG A 61 -6.86 -16.55 -0.08
C ARG A 61 -6.75 -18.02 -0.52
N LEU A 62 -5.58 -18.64 -0.38
CA LEU A 62 -5.37 -20.05 -0.71
C LEU A 62 -6.07 -20.97 0.29
N ASP A 63 -6.05 -20.59 1.56
CA ASP A 63 -6.60 -21.36 2.67
C ASP A 63 -8.12 -21.12 2.87
N GLY A 64 -8.70 -20.13 2.19
CA GLY A 64 -10.11 -19.75 2.33
C GLY A 64 -10.43 -19.04 3.66
N SER A 65 -9.42 -18.44 4.29
CA SER A 65 -9.54 -17.71 5.57
C SER A 65 -9.53 -16.20 5.37
N ASP A 66 -9.78 -15.46 6.46
CA ASP A 66 -9.82 -14.00 6.44
C ASP A 66 -8.43 -13.40 6.19
N ALA A 67 -8.36 -12.45 5.26
CA ALA A 67 -7.13 -11.73 4.98
C ALA A 67 -6.79 -10.74 6.11
N PRO A 68 -5.49 -10.53 6.42
CA PRO A 68 -5.10 -9.55 7.42
C PRO A 68 -5.52 -8.13 7.00
N SER A 69 -5.97 -7.34 7.98
CA SER A 69 -6.36 -5.94 7.76
C SER A 69 -5.15 -5.05 7.43
N LEU A 70 -5.36 -4.15 6.46
CA LEU A 70 -4.44 -3.06 6.16
C LEU A 70 -4.56 -1.91 7.18
N LEU A 71 -5.73 -1.75 7.80
CA LEU A 71 -5.94 -0.76 8.85
C LEU A 71 -5.36 -1.28 10.17
N PRO A 72 -4.77 -0.40 11.01
CA PRO A 72 -4.29 -0.78 12.32
C PRO A 72 -5.48 -1.23 13.18
N ALA A 73 -5.22 -2.11 14.16
CA ALA A 73 -6.23 -2.44 15.14
C ALA A 73 -6.60 -1.18 15.94
N GLU A 74 -7.85 -1.03 16.38
CA GLU A 74 -8.30 0.15 17.15
C GLU A 74 -7.42 0.43 18.38
N ALA A 75 -6.84 -0.61 18.99
CA ALA A 75 -5.92 -0.48 20.11
C ALA A 75 -4.61 0.26 19.76
N GLU A 76 -4.11 0.14 18.51
CA GLU A 76 -2.91 0.86 18.05
C GLU A 76 -3.22 2.31 17.67
N LEU A 77 -4.45 2.60 17.26
CA LEU A 77 -4.89 3.96 16.90
C LEU A 77 -5.01 4.87 18.14
N VAL A 78 -5.30 4.30 19.32
CA VAL A 78 -5.40 5.03 20.60
C VAL A 78 -4.03 5.28 21.24
N ALA A 79 -3.00 4.54 20.84
CA ALA A 79 -1.65 4.62 21.40
C ALA A 79 -0.69 5.54 20.62
N ALA A 80 -1.10 6.06 19.46
CA ALA A 80 -0.32 6.93 18.57
C ALA A 80 -0.73 8.40 18.69
#